data_AF-A0A1J8P2K8-F1
#
_entry.id   AF-A0A1J8P2K8-F1
#
_cell.length_a   1.000
_cell.length_b   1.000
_cell.length_c   1.000
_cell.angle_alpha   90.00
_cell.angle_beta   90.00
_cell.angle_gamma   90.00
#
_symmetry.space_group_name_H-M   'P 1'
#
loop_
_entity.id
_entity.type
_entity.pdbx_description
1 polymer ?
#
loop_
_entity_poly.entity_id
_entity_poly.type
_entity_poly.pdbx_seq_one_letter_code
_entity_poly.pdbx_strand_id
1 'polypeptide(L)'
;DGVIFISIDDNEQHHLKMLMNEVFGESNFEGHIHWRRRHNQPNDPNKLIAIVAEHIFTYSKNSEQLKKLGVGKLELTGKFSNPDNDQRGNWNSKPWKIGSNQSGSKYTIRTPSGKILDEEWMGEERTYQKLLKDKRIYFSDDGKGLPRKKIFKSEREAEGQSATNWFKHELFGSNQDASKENTGLFNGVKNIFNNPKPVKLLSNIIRLGGVNENDIILDFFAGSGTTGHAIMDLNKDGGNRQFILVQIPEAVDENSETFKAGYKN
;
A
#
# COMPACT_ATOMS: atom_id res chain seq x y z
N ASP A 1 5.85 5.08 19.30
CA ASP A 1 5.73 4.39 18.00
C ASP A 1 4.51 4.83 17.18
N GLY A 2 3.53 5.53 17.76
CA GLY A 2 2.43 6.09 16.96
C GLY A 2 2.86 6.91 15.73
N VAL A 3 2.03 6.83 14.69
CA VAL A 3 2.16 7.53 13.41
C VAL A 3 0.88 8.30 13.09
N ILE A 4 1.01 9.40 12.35
CA ILE A 4 -0.10 10.21 11.88
C ILE A 4 -0.06 10.32 10.35
N PHE A 5 -1.22 10.13 9.72
CA PHE A 5 -1.44 10.29 8.29
C PHE A 5 -2.42 11.43 8.08
N ILE A 6 -2.07 12.42 7.25
CA ILE A 6 -2.93 13.58 6.97
C ILE A 6 -3.14 13.70 5.46
N SER A 7 -4.39 13.54 5.01
CA SER A 7 -4.78 13.85 3.64
C SER A 7 -4.89 15.35 3.41
N ILE A 8 -4.34 15.85 2.30
CA ILE A 8 -4.40 17.25 1.91
C ILE A 8 -4.36 17.37 0.38
N ASP A 9 -4.88 18.47 -0.16
CA ASP A 9 -4.75 18.79 -1.58
C ASP A 9 -3.57 19.75 -1.84
N ASP A 10 -3.44 20.22 -3.07
CA ASP A 10 -2.36 21.11 -3.48
C ASP A 10 -2.42 22.51 -2.85
N ASN A 11 -3.60 22.96 -2.36
CA ASN A 11 -3.78 24.33 -1.89
C ASN A 11 -2.95 24.59 -0.63
N GLU A 12 -2.98 23.66 0.32
CA GLU A 12 -2.40 23.86 1.65
C GLU A 12 -1.27 22.87 2.01
N GLN A 13 -0.86 21.98 1.10
CA GLN A 13 0.18 20.99 1.41
C GLN A 13 1.50 21.61 1.89
N HIS A 14 1.89 22.77 1.36
CA HIS A 14 3.16 23.39 1.71
C HIS A 14 3.12 24.01 3.11
N HIS A 15 2.05 24.74 3.45
CA HIS A 15 1.83 25.26 4.80
C HIS A 15 1.70 24.12 5.82
N LEU A 16 0.93 23.08 5.51
CA LEU A 16 0.79 21.92 6.38
C LEU A 16 2.13 21.23 6.60
N LYS A 17 2.96 21.06 5.56
CA LYS A 17 4.28 20.45 5.69
C LYS A 17 5.17 21.24 6.66
N MET A 18 5.18 22.57 6.56
CA MET A 18 5.94 23.44 7.46
C MET A 18 5.43 23.34 8.91
N LEU A 19 4.11 23.44 9.11
CA LEU A 19 3.50 23.31 10.44
C LEU A 19 3.83 21.96 11.08
N MET A 20 3.71 20.87 10.31
CA MET A 20 4.00 19.53 10.82
C MET A 20 5.49 19.33 11.14
N ASN A 21 6.39 19.96 10.38
CA ASN A 21 7.82 19.98 10.71
C ASN A 21 8.09 20.70 12.04
N GLU A 22 7.37 21.78 12.33
CA GLU A 22 7.48 22.50 13.61
C GLU A 22 6.94 21.66 14.79
N VAL A 23 5.78 21.03 14.61
CA VAL A 23 5.11 20.26 15.67
C VAL A 23 5.80 18.92 15.97
N PHE A 24 6.18 18.17 14.93
CA PHE A 24 6.73 16.82 15.07
C PHE A 24 8.25 16.75 14.93
N GLY A 25 8.89 17.81 14.43
CA GLY A 25 10.28 17.79 14.00
C GLY A 25 10.43 17.18 12.60
N GLU A 26 11.21 17.83 11.75
CA GLU A 26 11.45 17.39 10.36
C GLU A 26 12.05 15.98 10.29
N SER A 27 12.88 15.59 11.27
CA SER A 27 13.49 14.27 11.34
C SER A 27 12.49 13.12 11.57
N ASN A 28 11.26 13.45 11.98
CA ASN A 28 10.17 12.49 12.18
C ASN A 28 9.24 12.38 10.97
N PHE A 29 9.58 13.00 9.85
CA PHE A 29 8.86 12.85 8.60
C PHE A 29 9.13 11.47 7.98
N GLU A 30 8.07 10.70 7.73
CA GLU A 30 8.18 9.34 7.18
C GLU A 30 7.90 9.28 5.68
N GLY A 31 7.14 10.25 5.13
CA GLY A 31 6.98 10.33 3.69
C GLY A 31 5.83 11.20 3.19
N HIS A 32 5.92 11.51 1.89
CA HIS A 32 4.90 12.20 1.11
C HIS A 32 4.29 11.24 0.10
N ILE A 33 3.11 10.75 0.42
CA ILE A 33 2.36 9.83 -0.43
C ILE A 33 1.52 10.64 -1.41
N HIS A 34 1.56 10.24 -2.68
CA HIS A 34 0.69 10.75 -3.72
C HIS A 34 -0.36 9.69 -4.05
N TRP A 35 -1.60 9.92 -3.64
CA TRP A 35 -2.70 9.03 -3.89
C TRP A 35 -3.46 9.42 -5.15
N ARG A 36 -3.37 8.57 -6.18
CA ARG A 36 -4.14 8.75 -7.41
C ARG A 36 -5.62 8.46 -7.11
N ARG A 37 -6.42 9.51 -6.92
CA ARG A 37 -7.84 9.44 -6.55
C ARG A 37 -8.80 9.19 -7.71
N ARG A 38 -8.31 9.21 -8.96
CA ARG A 38 -9.10 9.00 -10.18
C ARG A 38 -8.63 7.76 -10.95
N HIS A 39 -9.59 6.96 -11.41
CA HIS A 39 -9.34 5.88 -12.36
C HIS A 39 -8.81 6.43 -13.69
N ASN A 40 -9.65 7.21 -14.37
CA ASN A 40 -9.40 7.67 -15.72
C ASN A 40 -8.60 8.96 -15.75
N GLN A 41 -7.82 9.13 -16.82
CA GLN A 41 -7.20 10.41 -17.13
C GLN A 41 -8.29 11.41 -17.56
N PRO A 42 -8.45 12.55 -16.87
CA PRO A 42 -9.36 13.59 -17.31
C PRO A 42 -8.87 14.19 -18.63
N ASN A 43 -9.77 14.37 -19.59
CA ASN A 43 -9.53 15.15 -20.79
C ASN A 43 -10.20 16.51 -20.64
N ASP A 44 -9.47 17.48 -20.11
CA ASP A 44 -9.94 18.85 -19.90
C ASP A 44 -9.12 19.77 -20.81
N PRO A 45 -9.71 20.32 -21.89
CA PRO A 45 -8.98 21.13 -22.86
C PRO A 45 -8.46 22.44 -22.26
N ASN A 46 -8.97 22.86 -21.10
CA ASN A 46 -8.56 24.10 -20.44
C ASN A 46 -7.43 23.89 -19.41
N LYS A 47 -6.94 22.65 -19.24
CA LYS A 47 -5.90 22.34 -18.27
C LYS A 47 -4.65 21.81 -18.95
N LEU A 48 -3.51 22.42 -18.63
CA LEU A 48 -2.20 21.92 -19.05
C LEU A 48 -1.87 20.56 -18.42
N ILE A 49 -2.18 20.39 -17.13
CA ILE A 49 -1.96 19.16 -16.37
C ILE A 49 -3.26 18.79 -15.66
N ALA A 50 -3.74 17.57 -15.90
CA ALA A 50 -4.87 17.06 -15.16
C ALA A 50 -4.42 16.56 -13.77
N ILE A 51 -4.87 17.26 -12.73
CA ILE A 51 -4.61 16.87 -11.34
C ILE A 51 -5.47 15.66 -10.98
N VAL A 52 -4.80 14.51 -10.83
CA VAL A 52 -5.43 13.20 -10.56
C VAL A 52 -5.02 12.61 -9.22
N ALA A 53 -4.13 13.28 -8.49
CA ALA A 53 -3.65 12.85 -7.20
C ALA A 53 -4.00 13.85 -6.10
N GLU A 54 -4.03 13.35 -4.86
CA GLU A 54 -4.03 14.11 -3.62
C GLU A 54 -2.84 13.64 -2.77
N HIS A 55 -2.50 14.42 -1.76
CA HIS A 55 -1.32 14.20 -0.93
C HIS A 55 -1.71 13.57 0.41
N ILE A 56 -0.85 12.70 0.92
CA ILE A 56 -0.95 12.20 2.29
C ILE A 56 0.43 12.32 2.94
N PHE A 57 0.55 13.20 3.93
CA PHE A 57 1.77 13.29 4.72
C PHE A 57 1.75 12.28 5.85
N THR A 58 2.91 11.66 6.07
CA THR A 58 3.11 10.71 7.16
C THR A 58 4.20 11.23 8.09
N TYR A 59 3.88 11.29 9.38
CA TYR A 59 4.85 11.59 10.43
C TYR A 59 4.77 10.52 11.51
N SER A 60 5.90 10.27 12.16
CA SER A 60 5.96 9.45 13.35
C SER A 60 6.11 10.31 14.59
N LYS A 61 5.76 9.78 15.76
CA LYS A 61 6.13 10.42 17.03
C LYS A 61 7.65 10.37 17.26
N ASN A 62 8.30 9.31 16.79
CA ASN A 62 9.74 9.09 16.86
C ASN A 62 10.18 8.11 15.76
N SER A 63 10.91 8.60 14.75
CA SER A 63 11.30 7.81 13.58
C SER A 63 12.31 6.69 13.91
N GLU A 64 13.24 6.95 14.82
CA GLU A 64 14.25 5.95 15.21
C GLU A 64 13.63 4.75 15.92
N GLN A 65 12.66 4.99 16.81
CA GLN A 65 11.90 3.94 17.49
C GLN A 65 11.06 3.16 16.47
N LEU A 66 10.38 3.86 15.56
CA LEU A 66 9.53 3.25 14.54
C LEU A 66 10.33 2.28 13.65
N LYS A 67 11.53 2.67 13.22
CA LYS A 67 12.44 1.83 12.41
C LYS A 67 12.83 0.52 13.10
N LYS A 68 13.00 0.53 14.43
CA LYS A 68 13.38 -0.66 15.21
C LYS A 68 12.24 -1.66 15.34
N LEU A 69 10.99 -1.19 15.38
CA LEU A 69 9.81 -2.05 15.51
C LEU A 69 9.51 -2.80 14.22
N GLY A 70 9.84 -2.21 13.07
CA GLY A 70 9.39 -2.72 11.78
C GLY A 70 7.90 -2.42 11.61
N VAL A 71 7.58 -1.52 10.70
CA VAL A 71 6.20 -1.08 10.51
C VAL A 71 5.38 -2.04 9.67
N GLY A 72 4.07 -1.82 9.72
CA GLY A 72 3.11 -2.60 8.97
C GLY A 72 3.35 -2.56 7.47
N LYS A 73 2.84 -3.60 6.82
CA LYS A 73 3.15 -3.91 5.43
C LYS A 73 1.86 -4.16 4.69
N LEU A 74 1.88 -3.87 3.39
CA LEU A 74 0.76 -4.16 2.53
C LEU A 74 0.73 -5.64 2.18
N GLU A 75 -0.47 -6.08 1.79
CA GLU A 75 -0.64 -7.34 1.11
C GLU A 75 0.21 -7.39 -0.16
N LEU A 76 0.67 -8.59 -0.49
CA LEU A 76 1.55 -8.77 -1.63
C LEU A 76 0.87 -8.41 -2.94
N THR A 77 1.57 -7.59 -3.71
CA THR A 77 1.21 -7.31 -5.09
C THR A 77 2.05 -8.20 -6.02
N GLY A 78 1.41 -8.97 -6.87
CA GLY A 78 2.10 -9.84 -7.83
C GLY A 78 1.33 -11.09 -8.19
N LYS A 79 1.68 -11.69 -9.33
CA LYS A 79 1.16 -12.99 -9.76
C LYS A 79 2.07 -14.08 -9.19
N PHE A 80 1.49 -14.97 -8.39
CA PHE A 80 2.16 -16.15 -7.85
C PHE A 80 1.43 -17.39 -8.37
N SER A 81 2.19 -18.40 -8.78
CA SER A 81 1.66 -19.69 -9.24
C SER A 81 2.58 -20.82 -8.80
N ASN A 82 2.12 -22.06 -8.91
CA ASN A 82 2.91 -23.24 -8.57
C ASN A 82 3.00 -24.22 -9.75
N PRO A 83 3.67 -23.84 -10.85
CA PRO A 83 3.68 -24.64 -12.08
C PRO A 83 4.45 -25.96 -11.94
N ASP A 84 5.31 -26.08 -10.93
CA ASP A 84 6.18 -27.24 -10.69
C ASP A 84 5.80 -28.05 -9.45
N ASN A 85 4.61 -27.81 -8.89
CA ASN A 85 4.09 -28.49 -7.70
C ASN A 85 5.06 -28.48 -6.51
N ASP A 86 5.76 -27.36 -6.30
CA ASP A 86 6.63 -27.18 -5.14
C ASP A 86 5.80 -27.27 -3.85
N GLN A 87 6.27 -28.04 -2.87
CA GLN A 87 5.58 -28.27 -1.60
C GLN A 87 5.40 -26.99 -0.77
N ARG A 88 6.21 -25.96 -1.04
CA ARG A 88 6.12 -24.64 -0.38
C ARG A 88 4.99 -23.76 -0.94
N GLY A 89 4.30 -24.23 -1.99
CA GLY A 89 3.15 -23.55 -2.58
C GLY A 89 3.52 -22.51 -3.64
N ASN A 90 2.61 -21.58 -3.89
CA ASN A 90 2.72 -20.58 -4.95
C ASN A 90 3.99 -19.72 -4.80
N TRP A 91 4.66 -19.45 -5.91
CA TRP A 91 5.85 -18.61 -5.97
C TRP A 91 5.85 -17.70 -7.20
N ASN A 92 6.70 -16.67 -7.16
CA ASN A 92 7.09 -15.86 -8.31
C ASN A 92 8.61 -16.01 -8.50
N SER A 93 9.18 -15.54 -9.61
CA SER A 93 10.62 -15.69 -9.87
C SER A 93 11.29 -14.41 -10.31
N LYS A 94 12.52 -14.21 -9.82
CA LYS A 94 13.42 -13.14 -10.24
C LYS A 94 14.63 -13.73 -10.96
N PRO A 95 15.11 -13.17 -12.08
CA PRO A 95 16.36 -13.59 -12.69
C PRO A 95 17.50 -13.59 -11.66
N TRP A 96 18.28 -14.66 -11.62
CA TRP A 96 19.52 -14.72 -10.87
C TRP A 96 20.62 -14.04 -11.71
N LYS A 97 20.50 -12.73 -11.94
CA LYS A 97 21.42 -11.96 -12.77
C LYS A 97 21.62 -10.58 -12.16
N ILE A 98 22.80 -10.01 -12.34
CA ILE A 98 23.09 -8.66 -11.84
C ILE A 98 22.13 -7.62 -12.46
N GLY A 99 21.80 -6.59 -11.68
CA GLY A 99 21.19 -5.38 -12.23
C GLY A 99 22.25 -4.52 -12.94
N SER A 100 21.82 -3.62 -13.82
CA SER A 100 22.70 -2.85 -14.71
C SER A 100 23.82 -2.05 -14.01
N ASN A 101 23.67 -1.75 -12.71
CA ASN A 101 24.60 -0.96 -11.91
C ASN A 101 25.07 -1.69 -10.64
N GLN A 102 25.13 -3.01 -10.66
CA GLN A 102 25.54 -3.81 -9.50
C GLN A 102 26.72 -4.71 -9.84
N SER A 103 27.69 -4.80 -8.94
CA SER A 103 28.76 -5.79 -9.00
C SER A 103 28.23 -7.14 -8.55
N GLY A 104 28.56 -8.19 -9.29
CA GLY A 104 28.23 -9.57 -8.97
C GLY A 104 29.47 -10.42 -8.73
N SER A 105 29.28 -11.73 -8.84
CA SER A 105 30.35 -12.71 -8.83
C SER A 105 30.38 -13.44 -10.17
N LYS A 106 31.55 -13.52 -10.79
CA LYS A 106 31.74 -14.26 -12.03
C LYS A 106 32.01 -15.74 -11.74
N TYR A 107 31.17 -16.61 -12.27
CA TYR A 107 31.35 -18.07 -12.20
C TYR A 107 30.44 -18.75 -13.22
N THR A 108 30.64 -20.05 -13.39
CA THR A 108 29.97 -20.82 -14.42
C THR A 108 28.74 -21.54 -13.87
N ILE A 109 27.62 -21.47 -14.59
CA ILE A 109 26.41 -22.25 -14.31
C ILE A 109 26.14 -23.19 -15.48
N ARG A 110 25.97 -24.49 -15.19
CA ARG A 110 25.46 -25.47 -16.16
C ARG A 110 23.94 -25.59 -16.00
N THR A 111 23.19 -25.35 -17.08
CA THR A 111 21.74 -25.53 -17.10
C THR A 111 21.37 -27.02 -17.15
N PRO A 112 20.13 -27.41 -16.82
CA PRO A 112 19.65 -28.79 -16.96
C PRO A 112 19.78 -29.33 -18.40
N SER A 113 19.65 -28.47 -19.42
CA SER A 113 19.86 -28.86 -20.82
C SER A 113 21.34 -29.05 -21.20
N GLY A 114 22.27 -28.87 -20.26
CA GLY A 114 23.71 -28.99 -20.46
C GLY A 114 24.42 -27.72 -20.95
N LYS A 115 23.68 -26.62 -21.20
CA LYS A 115 24.25 -25.33 -21.63
C LYS A 115 25.12 -24.75 -20.53
N ILE A 116 26.27 -24.19 -20.91
CA ILE A 116 27.20 -23.55 -19.99
C ILE A 116 27.02 -22.03 -20.09
N LEU A 117 26.85 -21.38 -18.96
CA LEU A 117 26.67 -19.93 -18.82
C LEU A 117 27.84 -19.39 -17.97
N ASP A 118 28.79 -18.71 -18.60
CA ASP A 118 29.89 -18.00 -17.93
C ASP A 118 29.58 -16.50 -17.96
N GLU A 119 28.95 -16.03 -16.89
CA GLU A 119 28.48 -14.64 -16.74
C GLU A 119 28.76 -14.12 -15.33
N GLU A 120 28.42 -12.85 -15.10
CA GLU A 120 28.42 -12.24 -13.77
C GLU A 120 27.02 -12.32 -13.14
N TRP A 121 26.95 -12.88 -11.93
CA TRP A 121 25.71 -13.25 -11.28
C TRP A 121 25.47 -12.47 -9.97
N MET A 122 24.20 -12.39 -9.54
CA MET A 122 23.74 -11.56 -8.41
C MET A 122 24.40 -11.87 -7.04
N GLY A 123 25.05 -13.01 -6.88
CA GLY A 123 25.73 -13.38 -5.64
C GLY A 123 26.71 -14.52 -5.86
N GLU A 124 27.43 -14.90 -4.81
CA GLU A 124 28.51 -15.89 -4.88
C GLU A 124 28.04 -17.29 -5.31
N GLU A 125 28.94 -18.05 -5.95
CA GLU A 125 28.70 -19.43 -6.36
C GLU A 125 28.22 -20.31 -5.19
N ARG A 126 28.81 -20.15 -4.00
CA ARG A 126 28.40 -20.90 -2.80
C ARG A 126 26.92 -20.67 -2.45
N THR A 127 26.45 -19.43 -2.56
CA THR A 127 25.06 -19.07 -2.30
C THR A 127 24.14 -19.67 -3.37
N TYR A 128 24.56 -19.59 -4.64
CA TYR A 128 23.85 -20.22 -5.74
C TYR A 128 23.70 -21.75 -5.54
N GLN A 129 24.77 -22.45 -5.19
CA GLN A 129 24.75 -23.90 -4.95
C GLN A 129 23.83 -24.27 -3.78
N LYS A 130 23.82 -23.47 -2.70
CA LYS A 130 22.88 -23.65 -1.58
C LYS A 130 21.41 -23.54 -2.03
N LEU A 131 21.10 -22.51 -2.82
CA LEU A 131 19.74 -22.29 -3.35
C LEU A 131 19.33 -23.38 -4.35
N LEU A 132 20.27 -23.85 -5.17
CA LEU A 132 20.05 -24.95 -6.11
C LEU A 132 19.71 -26.24 -5.37
N LYS A 133 20.49 -26.59 -4.34
CA LYS A 133 20.24 -27.75 -3.47
C LYS A 133 18.89 -27.66 -2.76
N ASP A 134 18.48 -26.47 -2.35
CA ASP A 134 17.16 -26.18 -1.75
C ASP A 134 16.03 -26.05 -2.79
N LYS A 135 16.27 -26.41 -4.05
CA LYS A 135 15.28 -26.34 -5.15
C LYS A 135 14.64 -24.96 -5.31
N ARG A 136 15.36 -23.89 -4.96
CA ARG A 136 14.95 -22.48 -5.11
C ARG A 136 15.38 -21.88 -6.44
N ILE A 137 16.23 -22.56 -7.19
CA ILE A 137 16.58 -22.17 -8.55
C ILE A 137 15.66 -22.89 -9.51
N TYR A 138 15.01 -22.11 -10.37
CA TYR A 138 14.13 -22.54 -11.45
C TYR A 138 14.73 -22.08 -12.78
N PHE A 139 14.67 -22.94 -13.79
CA PHE A 139 15.09 -22.62 -15.15
C PHE A 139 13.86 -22.57 -16.05
N SER A 140 13.66 -21.46 -16.77
CA SER A 140 12.60 -21.37 -17.77
C SER A 140 12.91 -22.22 -19.01
N ASP A 141 11.94 -22.35 -19.91
CA ASP A 141 12.11 -22.94 -21.24
C ASP A 141 12.66 -24.37 -21.18
N ASP A 142 12.04 -25.22 -20.36
CA ASP A 142 12.42 -26.62 -20.14
C ASP A 142 13.91 -26.81 -19.81
N GLY A 143 14.46 -25.93 -18.97
CA GLY A 143 15.85 -26.01 -18.53
C GLY A 143 16.86 -25.36 -19.46
N LYS A 144 16.42 -24.61 -20.48
CA LYS A 144 17.29 -23.89 -21.41
C LYS A 144 17.50 -22.41 -21.04
N GLY A 145 16.56 -21.85 -20.27
CA GLY A 145 16.56 -20.46 -19.86
C GLY A 145 17.66 -20.11 -18.84
N LEU A 146 17.73 -18.84 -18.48
CA LEU A 146 18.62 -18.36 -17.41
C LEU A 146 18.12 -18.84 -16.03
N PRO A 147 19.02 -19.05 -15.05
CA PRO A 147 18.61 -19.38 -13.69
C PRO A 147 17.78 -18.24 -13.10
N ARG A 148 16.67 -18.61 -12.44
CA ARG A 148 15.78 -17.69 -11.73
C ARG A 148 15.61 -18.17 -10.30
N LYS A 149 15.62 -17.25 -9.34
CA LYS A 149 15.34 -17.56 -7.94
C LYS A 149 13.83 -17.51 -7.70
N LYS A 150 13.27 -18.58 -7.14
CA LYS A 150 11.91 -18.63 -6.61
C LYS A 150 11.77 -17.75 -5.38
N ILE A 151 10.65 -17.05 -5.32
CA ILE A 151 10.23 -16.18 -4.24
C ILE A 151 8.85 -16.68 -3.81
N PHE A 152 8.79 -17.40 -2.69
CA PHE A 152 7.55 -18.05 -2.24
C PHE A 152 6.57 -17.03 -1.68
N LYS A 153 5.29 -17.22 -1.99
CA LYS A 153 4.21 -16.33 -1.56
C LYS A 153 4.13 -16.29 -0.03
N SER A 154 4.15 -17.43 0.63
CA SER A 154 4.08 -17.55 2.10
C SER A 154 5.22 -16.82 2.81
N GLU A 155 6.45 -17.00 2.33
CA GLU A 155 7.63 -16.28 2.87
C GLU A 155 7.49 -14.77 2.68
N ARG A 156 6.99 -14.34 1.52
CA ARG A 156 6.76 -12.93 1.24
C ARG A 156 5.58 -12.36 2.02
N GLU A 157 4.54 -13.14 2.32
CA GLU A 157 3.40 -12.71 3.13
C GLU A 157 3.86 -12.48 4.57
N ALA A 158 4.69 -13.38 5.11
CA ALA A 158 5.32 -13.20 6.42
C ALA A 158 6.28 -11.99 6.44
N GLU A 159 7.05 -11.78 5.38
CA GLU A 159 7.90 -10.60 5.23
C GLU A 159 7.12 -9.32 4.94
N GLY A 160 5.89 -9.38 4.43
CA GLY A 160 5.11 -8.28 3.88
C GLY A 160 5.77 -7.45 2.77
N GLN A 161 5.02 -6.50 2.20
CA GLN A 161 5.52 -5.55 1.21
C GLN A 161 5.49 -4.10 1.74
N SER A 162 6.63 -3.41 1.69
CA SER A 162 6.68 -1.96 1.95
C SER A 162 5.84 -1.22 0.90
N ALA A 163 5.09 -0.21 1.35
CA ALA A 163 4.41 0.69 0.44
C ALA A 163 5.40 1.52 -0.39
N THR A 164 4.98 1.83 -1.62
CA THR A 164 5.56 2.91 -2.40
C THR A 164 4.85 4.22 -2.06
N ASN A 165 5.53 5.36 -2.17
CA ASN A 165 4.90 6.68 -1.99
C ASN A 165 3.99 7.12 -3.16
N TRP A 166 3.70 6.23 -4.11
CA TRP A 166 2.71 6.43 -5.16
C TRP A 166 1.55 5.43 -5.00
N PHE A 167 0.45 5.88 -4.42
CA PHE A 167 -0.72 5.06 -4.13
C PHE A 167 -1.63 5.01 -5.34
N LYS A 168 -1.55 3.90 -6.08
CA LYS A 168 -2.39 3.68 -7.25
C LYS A 168 -3.82 3.31 -6.84
N HIS A 169 -4.81 3.82 -7.57
CA HIS A 169 -6.22 3.64 -7.25
C HIS A 169 -6.65 2.15 -7.24
N GLU A 170 -5.99 1.27 -8.00
CA GLU A 170 -6.30 -0.16 -8.04
C GLU A 170 -6.08 -0.82 -6.67
N LEU A 171 -5.06 -0.35 -5.94
CA LEU A 171 -4.70 -0.86 -4.62
C LEU A 171 -5.37 -0.08 -3.49
N PHE A 172 -5.52 1.23 -3.64
CA PHE A 172 -5.98 2.13 -2.57
C PHE A 172 -7.40 2.67 -2.76
N GLY A 173 -8.09 2.30 -3.83
CA GLY A 173 -9.40 2.85 -4.18
C GLY A 173 -9.31 4.26 -4.76
N SER A 174 -10.47 4.76 -5.20
CA SER A 174 -10.65 6.06 -5.82
C SER A 174 -11.82 6.83 -5.21
N ASN A 175 -11.98 8.10 -5.59
CA ASN A 175 -13.17 8.87 -5.23
C ASN A 175 -14.46 8.24 -5.78
N GLN A 176 -14.40 7.59 -6.94
CA GLN A 176 -15.56 6.94 -7.53
C GLN A 176 -15.98 5.70 -6.71
N ASP A 177 -15.01 4.96 -6.18
CA ASP A 177 -15.27 3.82 -5.30
C ASP A 177 -15.94 4.30 -4.01
N ALA A 178 -15.40 5.35 -3.39
CA ALA A 178 -15.98 5.95 -2.19
C ALA A 178 -17.43 6.43 -2.38
N SER A 179 -17.72 7.10 -3.50
CA SER A 179 -19.10 7.54 -3.82
C SER A 179 -20.05 6.35 -4.00
N LYS A 180 -19.59 5.26 -4.61
CA LYS A 180 -20.40 4.03 -4.77
C LYS A 180 -20.65 3.34 -3.44
N GLU A 181 -19.61 3.20 -2.60
CA GLU A 181 -19.71 2.66 -1.24
C GLU A 181 -20.75 3.43 -0.43
N ASN A 182 -20.65 4.76 -0.40
CA ASN A 182 -21.59 5.61 0.32
C ASN A 182 -23.02 5.48 -0.21
N THR A 183 -23.21 5.54 -1.53
CA THR A 183 -24.53 5.36 -2.17
C THR A 183 -25.15 4.01 -1.80
N GLY A 184 -24.33 2.94 -1.74
CA GLY A 184 -24.78 1.61 -1.35
C GLY A 184 -25.25 1.53 0.10
N LEU A 185 -24.53 2.18 1.03
CA LEU A 185 -24.91 2.23 2.45
C LEU A 185 -26.22 3.00 2.70
N PHE A 186 -26.53 3.99 1.86
CA PHE A 186 -27.73 4.82 1.98
C PHE A 186 -28.82 4.43 0.97
N ASN A 187 -28.98 3.13 0.70
CA ASN A 187 -30.07 2.58 -0.12
C ASN A 187 -30.22 3.25 -1.51
N GLY A 188 -29.11 3.64 -2.11
CA GLY A 188 -29.08 4.26 -3.44
C GLY A 188 -29.16 5.79 -3.45
N VAL A 189 -29.31 6.45 -2.29
CA VAL A 189 -29.28 7.92 -2.22
C VAL A 189 -27.86 8.41 -2.45
N LYS A 190 -27.69 9.26 -3.47
CA LYS A 190 -26.39 9.79 -3.87
C LYS A 190 -26.07 11.05 -3.09
N ASN A 191 -24.77 11.35 -2.97
CA ASN A 191 -24.25 12.61 -2.41
C ASN A 191 -24.71 12.91 -0.97
N ILE A 192 -24.94 11.88 -0.14
CA ILE A 192 -25.16 12.07 1.30
C ILE A 192 -23.92 12.68 1.96
N PHE A 193 -22.73 12.22 1.56
CA PHE A 193 -21.46 12.85 1.88
C PHE A 193 -20.76 13.36 0.62
N ASN A 194 -20.17 14.54 0.72
CA ASN A 194 -19.35 15.12 -0.33
C ASN A 194 -17.90 14.59 -0.22
N ASN A 195 -17.39 14.02 -1.30
CA ASN A 195 -16.00 13.54 -1.41
C ASN A 195 -15.53 12.62 -0.26
N PRO A 196 -16.30 11.57 0.12
CA PRO A 196 -15.85 10.62 1.13
C PRO A 196 -14.54 9.95 0.69
N LYS A 197 -13.71 9.55 1.64
CA LYS A 197 -12.55 8.70 1.36
C LYS A 197 -13.02 7.25 1.19
N PRO A 198 -12.40 6.45 0.30
CA PRO A 198 -12.78 5.05 0.11
C PRO A 198 -12.30 4.20 1.28
N VAL A 199 -13.09 3.21 1.69
CA VAL A 199 -12.73 2.28 2.78
C VAL A 199 -11.38 1.62 2.50
N LYS A 200 -11.14 1.24 1.25
CA LYS A 200 -9.88 0.61 0.82
C LYS A 200 -8.63 1.46 1.08
N LEU A 201 -8.71 2.78 0.97
CA LEU A 201 -7.58 3.67 1.27
C LEU A 201 -7.25 3.59 2.76
N LEU A 202 -8.26 3.74 3.60
CA LEU A 202 -8.11 3.78 5.06
C LEU A 202 -7.64 2.43 5.60
N SER A 203 -8.19 1.31 5.11
CA SER A 203 -7.75 -0.03 5.49
C SER A 203 -6.27 -0.25 5.21
N ASN A 204 -5.76 0.21 4.06
CA ASN A 204 -4.35 0.09 3.73
C ASN A 204 -3.45 1.05 4.53
N ILE A 205 -3.93 2.26 4.84
CA ILE A 205 -3.21 3.18 5.74
C ILE A 205 -3.07 2.58 7.13
N ILE A 206 -4.15 2.00 7.68
CA ILE A 206 -4.13 1.32 8.98
C ILE A 206 -3.13 0.16 8.97
N ARG A 207 -3.13 -0.66 7.91
CA ARG A 207 -2.13 -1.72 7.72
C ARG A 207 -0.71 -1.18 7.66
N LEU A 208 -0.48 -0.05 7.00
CA LEU A 208 0.84 0.59 6.92
C LEU A 208 1.30 1.18 8.25
N GLY A 209 0.36 1.70 9.05
CA GLY A 209 0.64 2.19 10.39
C GLY A 209 1.13 1.10 11.35
N GLY A 210 1.05 -0.17 10.97
CA GLY A 210 1.49 -1.29 11.82
C GLY A 210 0.55 -1.54 12.99
N VAL A 211 -0.73 -1.17 12.85
CA VAL A 211 -1.75 -1.31 13.88
C VAL A 211 -2.08 -2.78 14.13
N ASN A 212 -1.89 -3.23 15.37
CA ASN A 212 -2.13 -4.58 15.84
C ASN A 212 -3.34 -4.65 16.80
N GLU A 213 -3.53 -5.81 17.40
CA GLU A 213 -4.55 -6.03 18.43
C GLU A 213 -4.42 -5.02 19.58
N ASN A 214 -5.56 -4.50 20.04
CA ASN A 214 -5.70 -3.49 21.09
C ASN A 214 -5.17 -2.08 20.76
N ASP A 215 -4.61 -1.85 19.57
CA ASP A 215 -4.21 -0.50 19.18
C ASP A 215 -5.44 0.39 18.92
N ILE A 216 -5.26 1.69 19.20
CA ILE A 216 -6.29 2.71 19.04
C ILE A 216 -5.99 3.53 17.80
N ILE A 217 -6.96 3.63 16.90
CA ILE A 217 -6.95 4.56 15.78
C ILE A 217 -7.85 5.74 16.11
N LEU A 218 -7.33 6.95 16.01
CA LEU A 218 -8.07 8.19 16.22
C LEU A 218 -8.25 8.92 14.88
N ASP A 219 -9.48 9.28 14.57
CA ASP A 219 -9.80 10.21 13.48
C ASP A 219 -10.70 11.32 14.04
N PHE A 220 -10.12 12.52 14.16
CA PHE A 220 -10.79 13.69 14.71
C PHE A 220 -11.40 14.61 13.65
N PHE A 221 -11.44 14.16 12.40
CA PHE A 221 -12.16 14.77 11.28
C PHE A 221 -12.97 13.68 10.56
N ALA A 222 -13.84 13.01 11.31
CA ALA A 222 -14.39 11.72 10.89
C ALA A 222 -15.22 11.79 9.59
N GLY A 223 -15.90 12.90 9.32
CA GLY A 223 -16.72 13.10 8.12
C GLY A 223 -17.72 11.96 7.94
N SER A 224 -17.59 11.21 6.84
CA SER A 224 -18.43 10.04 6.54
C SER A 224 -18.15 8.80 7.41
N GLY A 225 -17.26 8.88 8.39
CA GLY A 225 -16.92 7.79 9.29
C GLY A 225 -16.11 6.65 8.65
N THR A 226 -15.44 6.92 7.52
CA THR A 226 -14.72 5.90 6.73
C THR A 226 -13.66 5.17 7.57
N THR A 227 -12.95 5.87 8.45
CA THR A 227 -11.96 5.25 9.34
C THR A 227 -12.58 4.18 10.24
N GLY A 228 -13.73 4.47 10.87
CA GLY A 228 -14.46 3.49 11.67
C GLY A 228 -14.95 2.30 10.85
N HIS A 229 -15.47 2.55 9.64
CA HIS A 229 -15.87 1.48 8.72
C HIS A 229 -14.71 0.56 8.36
N ALA A 230 -13.55 1.12 7.98
CA ALA A 230 -12.35 0.36 7.65
C ALA A 230 -11.88 -0.54 8.81
N ILE A 231 -11.96 -0.05 10.04
CA ILE A 231 -11.54 -0.79 11.23
C ILE A 231 -12.50 -1.93 11.55
N MET A 232 -13.82 -1.68 11.46
CA MET A 232 -14.82 -2.74 11.61
C MET A 232 -14.63 -3.86 10.58
N ASP A 233 -14.31 -3.50 9.33
CA ASP A 233 -14.01 -4.47 8.28
C ASP A 233 -12.72 -5.24 8.54
N LEU A 234 -11.66 -4.56 9.00
CA LEU A 234 -10.39 -5.22 9.34
C LEU A 234 -10.57 -6.22 10.48
N ASN A 235 -11.32 -5.87 11.53
CA ASN A 235 -11.56 -6.76 12.68
C ASN A 235 -12.38 -8.01 12.36
N LYS A 236 -12.91 -8.17 11.14
CA LYS A 236 -13.44 -9.46 10.67
C LYS A 236 -12.35 -10.55 10.62
N ASP A 237 -11.07 -10.16 10.67
CA ASP A 237 -9.93 -11.08 10.85
C ASP A 237 -9.82 -11.70 12.26
N GLY A 238 -10.75 -11.37 13.17
CA GLY A 238 -10.72 -11.81 14.56
C GLY A 238 -9.94 -10.87 15.48
N GLY A 239 -9.35 -9.80 14.95
CA GLY A 239 -8.68 -8.77 15.72
C GLY A 239 -9.64 -7.86 16.48
N ASN A 240 -9.08 -7.04 17.36
CA ASN A 240 -9.83 -6.19 18.29
C ASN A 240 -9.32 -4.74 18.30
N ARG A 241 -8.93 -4.22 17.12
CA ARG A 241 -8.48 -2.84 16.93
C ARG A 241 -9.60 -1.88 17.35
N GLN A 242 -9.25 -0.82 18.08
CA GLN A 242 -10.22 0.12 18.63
C GLN A 242 -10.19 1.43 17.85
N PHE A 243 -11.32 2.13 17.75
CA PHE A 243 -11.36 3.43 17.09
C PHE A 243 -12.08 4.49 17.89
N ILE A 244 -11.61 5.72 17.75
CA ILE A 244 -12.25 6.93 18.27
C ILE A 244 -12.49 7.85 17.08
N LEU A 245 -13.75 8.21 16.84
CA LEU A 245 -14.14 9.19 15.84
C LEU A 245 -14.62 10.46 16.53
N VAL A 246 -14.16 11.62 16.06
CA VAL A 246 -14.69 12.92 16.46
C VAL A 246 -15.24 13.61 15.21
N GLN A 247 -16.49 14.06 15.30
CA GLN A 247 -17.18 14.82 14.26
C GLN A 247 -17.93 15.96 14.92
N ILE A 248 -17.81 17.16 14.36
CA ILE A 248 -18.60 18.31 14.80
C ILE A 248 -20.04 18.18 14.26
N PRO A 249 -21.07 18.59 15.02
CA PRO A 249 -22.47 18.57 14.57
C PRO A 249 -22.77 19.79 13.68
N GLU A 250 -22.06 19.92 12.57
CA GLU A 250 -22.25 21.01 11.60
C GLU A 250 -23.62 20.87 10.92
N ALA A 251 -24.36 21.96 10.80
CA ALA A 251 -25.68 21.93 10.18
C ALA A 251 -25.59 21.62 8.67
N VAL A 252 -26.43 20.71 8.20
CA VAL A 252 -26.53 20.36 6.79
C VAL A 252 -27.30 21.45 6.03
N ASP A 253 -26.86 21.78 4.81
CA ASP A 253 -27.61 22.67 3.89
C ASP A 253 -29.01 22.11 3.63
N GLU A 254 -30.05 22.91 3.92
CA GLU A 254 -31.46 22.56 3.77
C GLU A 254 -31.83 22.12 2.34
N ASN A 255 -31.06 22.55 1.34
CA ASN A 255 -31.29 22.21 -0.06
C ASN A 255 -30.61 20.90 -0.50
N SER A 256 -29.75 20.33 0.33
CA SER A 256 -28.96 19.13 0.01
C SER A 256 -29.80 17.84 0.01
N GLU A 257 -29.31 16.82 -0.68
CA GLU A 257 -29.92 15.47 -0.64
C GLU A 257 -29.83 14.85 0.77
N THR A 258 -28.78 15.20 1.53
CA THR A 258 -28.59 14.80 2.93
C THR A 258 -29.72 15.30 3.82
N PHE A 259 -30.11 16.58 3.68
CA PHE A 259 -31.23 17.15 4.43
C PHE A 259 -32.57 16.53 4.01
N LYS A 260 -32.80 16.36 2.71
CA LYS A 260 -33.99 15.69 2.17
C LYS A 260 -34.11 14.24 2.63
N ALA A 261 -32.98 13.57 2.88
CA ALA A 261 -32.93 12.23 3.45
C ALA A 261 -33.17 12.19 4.98
N GLY A 262 -33.36 13.35 5.63
CA GLY A 262 -33.73 13.46 7.04
C GLY A 262 -32.57 13.75 8.00
N TYR A 263 -31.35 13.94 7.50
CA TYR A 263 -30.19 14.25 8.33
C TYR A 263 -30.00 15.76 8.46
N LYS A 264 -29.82 16.25 9.69
CA LYS A 264 -29.69 17.68 9.99
C LYS A 264 -28.26 18.11 10.31
N ASN A 265 -27.39 17.14 10.61
CA ASN A 265 -25.97 17.27 10.92
C ASN A 265 -25.23 15.99 10.56
#